data_AF-Q8WN10-F1
#
_entry.id   AF-Q8WN10-F1
#
_cell.length_a   1.000
_cell.length_b   1.000
_cell.length_c   1.000
_cell.angle_alpha   90.00
_cell.angle_beta   90.00
_cell.angle_gamma   90.00
#
_symmetry.space_group_name_H-M   'P 1'
#
loop_
_entity.id
_entity.type
_entity.pdbx_description
1 polymer ?
#
loop_
_entity_poly.entity_id
_entity_poly.type
_entity_poly.pdbx_seq_one_letter_code
_entity_poly.pdbx_strand_id
1 'polypeptide(L)'
;FKRGKLLSYVDAEGTPVGVVQMTFLRLLSASAYQNVTYHCYQSVAWQDAATGSYDRAMRFLGSNDEEMSHDNNPYIRALVDGCAARKGYQKTVLELDTPKVEQLPIVDIMFNDFGEATQKFGFEVGP
;
A
#
# COMPACT_ATOMS: atom_id res chain seq x y z
N PHE A 1 5.50 -3.17 10.90
CA PHE A 1 4.16 -3.00 11.53
C PHE A 1 4.25 -2.84 13.05
N LYS A 2 4.61 -1.66 13.59
CA LYS A 2 4.77 -1.47 15.06
C LYS A 2 4.11 -0.21 15.63
N ARG A 3 3.66 0.72 14.78
CA ARG A 3 3.08 2.01 15.19
C ARG A 3 1.96 2.38 14.20
N GLY A 4 0.76 2.64 14.72
CA GLY A 4 -0.43 2.97 13.92
C GLY A 4 -1.67 2.21 14.38
N LYS A 5 -2.79 2.46 13.70
CA LYS A 5 -3.99 1.61 13.75
C LYS A 5 -4.09 0.86 12.44
N LEU A 6 -4.55 -0.38 12.50
CA LEU A 6 -4.91 -1.14 11.30
C LEU A 6 -6.01 -0.41 10.52
N LEU A 7 -5.99 -0.58 9.21
CA LEU A 7 -7.00 -0.04 8.32
C LEU A 7 -8.32 -0.78 8.51
N SER A 8 -9.40 -0.04 8.39
CA SER A 8 -10.77 -0.55 8.46
C SER A 8 -11.58 0.04 7.32
N TYR A 9 -12.48 -0.77 6.77
CA TYR A 9 -13.25 -0.43 5.58
C TYR A 9 -14.71 -0.24 5.94
N VAL A 10 -15.35 0.70 5.25
CA VAL A 10 -16.75 1.05 5.43
C VAL A 10 -17.49 0.95 4.11
N ASP A 11 -18.80 0.69 4.16
CA ASP A 11 -19.67 0.75 3.00
C ASP A 11 -19.95 2.21 2.58
N ALA A 12 -20.77 2.39 1.55
CA ALA A 12 -21.12 3.71 1.03
C ALA A 12 -21.85 4.58 2.06
N GLU A 13 -22.52 3.95 3.03
CA GLU A 13 -23.23 4.59 4.13
C GLU A 13 -22.34 4.88 5.35
N GLY A 14 -21.06 4.48 5.30
CA GLY A 14 -20.10 4.68 6.39
C GLY A 14 -20.18 3.63 7.50
N THR A 15 -20.93 2.54 7.29
CA THR A 15 -21.02 1.42 8.22
C THR A 15 -19.79 0.51 8.04
N PRO A 16 -19.15 0.05 9.13
CA PRO A 16 -18.05 -0.90 9.03
C PRO A 16 -18.44 -2.16 8.25
N VAL A 17 -17.67 -2.50 7.22
CA VAL A 17 -17.88 -3.74 6.46
C VAL A 17 -17.42 -4.91 7.32
N GLY A 18 -18.36 -5.79 7.65
CA GLY A 18 -18.06 -6.96 8.48
C GLY A 18 -17.26 -8.02 7.72
N VAL A 19 -16.54 -8.87 8.46
CA VAL A 19 -15.78 -10.00 7.91
C VAL A 19 -16.64 -10.89 7.01
N VAL A 20 -17.91 -11.12 7.37
CA VAL A 20 -18.85 -11.92 6.57
C VAL A 20 -19.11 -11.30 5.21
N GLN A 21 -19.41 -9.99 5.17
CA GLN A 21 -19.66 -9.28 3.90
C GLN A 21 -18.41 -9.31 3.00
N MET A 22 -17.22 -9.13 3.59
CA MET A 22 -15.99 -9.21 2.82
C MET A 22 -15.73 -10.61 2.24
N THR A 23 -16.03 -11.67 3.00
CA THR A 23 -15.89 -13.05 2.51
C THR A 23 -16.79 -13.31 1.31
N PHE A 24 -18.04 -12.84 1.32
CA PHE A 24 -18.94 -12.98 0.18
C PHE A 24 -18.43 -12.22 -1.06
N LEU A 25 -17.95 -10.99 -0.88
CA LEU A 25 -17.35 -10.20 -1.96
C LEU A 25 -16.17 -10.95 -2.61
N ARG A 26 -15.28 -11.54 -1.80
CA ARG A 26 -14.17 -12.36 -2.29
C ARG A 26 -14.64 -13.60 -3.06
N LEU A 27 -15.59 -14.35 -2.52
CA LEU A 27 -16.12 -15.57 -3.16
C LEU A 27 -16.79 -15.30 -4.51
N LEU A 28 -17.32 -14.08 -4.71
CA LEU A 28 -18.01 -13.68 -5.94
C LEU A 28 -17.13 -12.86 -6.90
N SER A 29 -15.84 -12.68 -6.58
CA SER A 29 -14.90 -11.89 -7.38
C SER A 29 -13.81 -12.76 -8.00
N ALA A 30 -13.46 -12.47 -9.26
CA ALA A 30 -12.37 -13.16 -9.96
C ALA A 30 -11.00 -12.48 -9.73
N SER A 31 -11.00 -11.20 -9.40
CA SER A 31 -9.83 -10.41 -9.04
C SER A 31 -10.23 -9.32 -8.06
N ALA A 32 -9.23 -8.75 -7.39
CA ALA A 32 -9.40 -7.60 -6.51
C ALA A 32 -8.34 -6.56 -6.85
N TYR A 33 -8.73 -5.30 -6.72
CA TYR A 33 -7.90 -4.15 -7.03
C TYR A 33 -7.95 -3.17 -5.85
N GLN A 34 -6.81 -2.57 -5.53
CA GLN A 34 -6.75 -1.47 -4.57
C GLN A 34 -5.57 -0.53 -4.88
N ASN A 35 -5.78 0.77 -4.70
CA ASN A 35 -4.73 1.77 -4.81
C ASN A 35 -4.25 2.29 -3.46
N VAL A 36 -2.97 2.60 -3.36
CA VAL A 36 -2.39 3.35 -2.25
C VAL A 36 -1.60 4.52 -2.79
N THR A 37 -1.93 5.72 -2.32
CA THR A 37 -1.15 6.92 -2.58
C THR A 37 -0.30 7.24 -1.38
N TYR A 38 1.01 7.33 -1.58
CA TYR A 38 1.96 7.78 -0.58
C TYR A 38 2.43 9.18 -0.91
N HIS A 39 2.25 10.11 0.02
CA HIS A 39 2.75 11.47 -0.05
C HIS A 39 4.08 11.54 0.70
N CYS A 40 5.14 11.92 0.02
CA CYS A 40 6.50 11.87 0.54
C CYS A 40 7.15 13.26 0.57
N TYR A 41 8.04 13.45 1.55
CA TYR A 41 8.99 14.56 1.60
C TYR A 41 10.33 14.00 2.06
N GLN A 42 11.36 14.12 1.21
CA GLN A 42 12.71 13.57 1.43
C GLN A 42 12.74 12.06 1.74
N SER A 43 11.82 11.28 1.18
CA SER A 43 11.68 9.84 1.44
C SER A 43 11.40 9.09 0.14
N VAL A 44 11.95 7.88 0.04
CA VAL A 44 11.76 6.92 -1.06
C VAL A 44 10.61 5.96 -0.75
N ALA A 45 9.73 5.76 -1.72
CA ALA A 45 8.52 4.95 -1.55
C ALA A 45 8.56 3.61 -2.30
N TRP A 46 9.21 3.55 -3.46
CA TRP A 46 9.18 2.37 -4.33
C TRP A 46 10.57 2.04 -4.88
N GLN A 47 10.98 2.66 -5.98
CA GLN A 47 12.33 2.49 -6.51
C GLN A 47 13.26 3.56 -5.94
N ASP A 48 14.45 3.21 -5.46
CA ASP A 48 15.49 4.20 -5.16
C ASP A 48 16.27 4.52 -6.44
N ALA A 49 16.09 5.73 -6.98
CA ALA A 49 16.74 6.16 -8.22
C ALA A 49 18.27 6.32 -8.10
N ALA A 50 18.81 6.44 -6.87
CA ALA A 50 20.25 6.56 -6.66
C ALA A 50 20.97 5.21 -6.80
N THR A 51 20.33 4.12 -6.36
CA THR A 51 20.90 2.76 -6.40
C THR A 51 20.27 1.88 -7.49
N GLY A 52 19.10 2.27 -8.01
CA GLY A 52 18.26 1.45 -8.87
C GLY A 52 17.54 0.29 -8.15
N SER A 53 17.65 0.20 -6.83
CA SER A 53 17.11 -0.93 -6.04
C SER A 53 15.72 -0.65 -5.46
N TYR A 54 15.07 -1.73 -5.01
CA TYR A 54 13.74 -1.70 -4.37
C TYR A 54 13.81 -2.10 -2.89
N ASP A 55 14.99 -2.07 -2.28
CA ASP A 55 15.18 -2.49 -0.87
C ASP A 55 14.40 -1.60 0.11
N ARG A 56 14.08 -0.38 -0.33
CA ARG A 56 13.31 0.63 0.41
C ARG A 56 11.86 0.73 -0.03
N ALA A 57 11.40 -0.16 -0.91
CA ALA A 57 10.01 -0.20 -1.34
C ALA A 57 9.07 -0.38 -0.15
N MET A 58 7.92 0.28 -0.20
CA MET A 58 6.84 0.08 0.77
C MET A 58 6.37 -1.36 0.77
N ARG A 59 5.94 -1.82 1.95
CA ARG A 59 5.35 -3.14 2.13
C ARG A 59 3.92 -3.01 2.63
N PHE A 60 3.08 -3.92 2.18
CA PHE A 60 1.67 -3.99 2.51
C PHE A 60 1.39 -5.26 3.27
N LEU A 61 0.50 -5.19 4.25
CA LEU A 61 -0.06 -6.37 4.89
C LEU A 61 -1.45 -6.61 4.31
N GLY A 62 -1.64 -7.76 3.67
CA GLY A 62 -2.93 -8.19 3.17
C GLY A 62 -3.83 -8.72 4.28
N SER A 63 -5.12 -8.84 3.99
CA SER A 63 -6.09 -9.35 4.97
C SER A 63 -5.96 -10.85 5.26
N ASN A 64 -5.15 -11.56 4.47
CA ASN A 64 -4.75 -12.96 4.66
C ASN A 64 -3.42 -13.08 5.44
N ASP A 65 -2.97 -12.00 6.09
CA ASP A 65 -1.68 -11.89 6.80
C ASP A 65 -0.43 -12.04 5.90
N GLU A 66 -0.59 -11.99 4.57
CA GLU A 66 0.52 -12.02 3.62
C GLU A 66 1.15 -10.63 3.52
N GLU A 67 2.47 -10.56 3.73
CA GLU A 67 3.25 -9.37 3.47
C GLU A 67 3.58 -9.28 1.98
N MET A 68 3.23 -8.17 1.35
CA MET A 68 3.37 -7.95 -0.10
C MET A 68 4.22 -6.73 -0.38
N SER A 69 5.14 -6.86 -1.34
CA SER A 69 6.12 -5.86 -1.72
C SER A 69 6.59 -6.12 -3.15
N HIS A 70 7.49 -5.29 -3.67
CA HIS A 70 8.04 -5.45 -5.02
C HIS A 70 8.71 -6.83 -5.25
N ASP A 71 9.34 -7.38 -4.22
CA ASP A 71 10.16 -8.59 -4.30
C ASP A 71 9.36 -9.90 -4.32
N ASN A 72 8.12 -9.89 -3.83
CA ASN A 72 7.34 -11.11 -3.65
C ASN A 72 5.93 -11.07 -4.28
N ASN A 73 5.46 -9.90 -4.74
CA ASN A 73 4.15 -9.76 -5.33
C ASN A 73 4.24 -9.05 -6.70
N PRO A 74 4.11 -9.80 -7.82
CA PRO A 74 4.19 -9.23 -9.17
C PRO A 74 2.98 -8.37 -9.55
N TYR A 75 1.92 -8.40 -8.74
CA TYR A 75 0.67 -7.68 -8.98
C TYR A 75 0.70 -6.23 -8.48
N ILE A 76 1.80 -5.80 -7.82
CA ILE A 76 1.99 -4.41 -7.41
C ILE A 76 2.72 -3.65 -8.51
N ARG A 77 2.09 -2.57 -9.01
CA ARG A 77 2.67 -1.67 -10.01
C ARG A 77 2.63 -0.23 -9.56
N ALA A 78 3.69 0.52 -9.85
CA ALA A 78 3.70 1.96 -9.67
C ALA A 78 3.02 2.64 -10.87
N LEU A 79 1.87 3.27 -10.63
CA LEU A 79 1.21 4.13 -11.61
C LEU A 79 1.95 5.47 -11.74
N VAL A 80 2.44 5.97 -10.61
CA VAL A 80 3.24 7.20 -10.51
C VAL A 80 4.31 6.96 -9.46
N ASP A 81 5.58 7.25 -9.74
CA ASP A 81 6.65 7.20 -8.74
C ASP A 81 7.44 8.52 -8.68
N GLY A 82 6.85 9.52 -8.02
CA GLY A 82 7.51 10.80 -7.78
C GLY A 82 8.51 10.76 -6.62
N CYS A 83 8.42 9.75 -5.75
CA CYS A 83 9.26 9.58 -4.58
C CYS A 83 10.55 8.80 -4.87
N ALA A 84 10.87 8.49 -6.12
CA ALA A 84 12.05 7.70 -6.45
C ALA A 84 13.39 8.37 -6.01
N ALA A 85 13.38 9.68 -5.77
CA ALA A 85 14.51 10.41 -5.21
C ALA A 85 14.04 11.24 -4.00
N ARG A 86 14.92 11.36 -2.99
CA ARG A 86 14.68 12.19 -1.79
C ARG A 86 14.67 13.69 -2.13
N LYS A 87 13.52 14.17 -2.61
CA LYS A 87 13.27 15.57 -3.01
C LYS A 87 12.25 16.23 -2.08
N GLY A 88 11.72 17.39 -2.48
CA GLY A 88 10.61 18.05 -1.79
C GLY A 88 9.31 17.23 -1.83
N TYR A 89 8.16 17.90 -1.69
CA TYR A 89 6.86 17.23 -1.71
C TYR A 89 6.61 16.55 -3.06
N GLN A 90 6.40 15.23 -3.01
CA GLN A 90 6.07 14.38 -4.14
C GLN A 90 5.05 13.32 -3.72
N LYS A 91 4.58 12.51 -4.67
CA LYS A 91 3.71 11.37 -4.40
C LYS A 91 4.07 10.15 -5.23
N THR A 92 3.81 8.99 -4.69
CA THR A 92 3.88 7.70 -5.38
C THR A 92 2.52 7.03 -5.26
N VAL A 93 1.97 6.58 -6.38
CA VAL A 93 0.70 5.86 -6.45
C VAL A 93 1.02 4.43 -6.85
N LEU A 94 0.75 3.51 -5.94
CA LEU A 94 0.87 2.08 -6.16
C LEU A 94 -0.52 1.49 -6.35
N GLU A 95 -0.61 0.59 -7.30
CA GLU A 95 -1.79 -0.22 -7.58
C GLU A 95 -1.45 -1.68 -7.31
N LEU A 96 -2.33 -2.37 -6.58
CA LEU A 96 -2.32 -3.81 -6.42
C LEU A 96 -3.55 -4.38 -7.14
N ASP A 97 -3.34 -5.07 -8.26
CA ASP A 97 -4.39 -5.74 -9.06
C ASP A 97 -4.08 -7.24 -9.17
N THR A 98 -4.74 -8.04 -8.33
CA THR A 98 -4.38 -9.44 -8.06
C THR A 98 -5.57 -10.38 -8.28
N PRO A 99 -5.35 -11.57 -8.87
CA PRO A 99 -6.35 -12.63 -8.88
C PRO A 99 -6.53 -13.30 -7.50
N LYS A 100 -5.59 -13.08 -6.57
CA LYS A 100 -5.66 -13.59 -5.20
C LYS A 100 -6.50 -12.65 -4.33
N VAL A 101 -7.82 -12.73 -4.47
CA VAL A 101 -8.79 -11.85 -3.79
C VAL A 101 -8.66 -11.84 -2.27
N GLU A 102 -8.11 -12.89 -1.67
CA GLU A 102 -7.83 -13.00 -0.24
C GLU A 102 -6.72 -12.05 0.25
N GLN A 103 -5.83 -11.59 -0.64
CA GLN A 103 -4.80 -10.60 -0.30
C GLN A 103 -5.40 -9.25 0.06
N LEU A 104 -6.55 -8.91 -0.53
CA LEU A 104 -7.21 -7.62 -0.33
C LEU A 104 -8.43 -7.71 0.61
N PRO A 105 -8.71 -6.63 1.37
CA PRO A 105 -8.06 -5.33 1.30
C PRO A 105 -6.77 -5.26 2.13
N ILE A 106 -5.98 -4.21 1.91
CA ILE A 106 -4.76 -3.93 2.69
C ILE A 106 -5.16 -3.57 4.12
N VAL A 107 -4.54 -4.20 5.12
CA VAL A 107 -4.85 -3.95 6.55
C VAL A 107 -3.77 -3.13 7.26
N ASP A 108 -2.54 -3.11 6.74
CA ASP A 108 -1.46 -2.28 7.27
C ASP A 108 -0.43 -1.95 6.17
N ILE A 109 0.33 -0.87 6.39
CA ILE A 109 1.35 -0.37 5.45
C ILE A 109 2.63 -0.09 6.23
N MET A 110 3.76 -0.55 5.70
CA MET A 110 5.08 -0.30 6.25
C MET A 110 5.93 0.52 5.27
N PHE A 111 6.42 1.66 5.76
CA PHE A 111 7.33 2.55 5.05
C PHE A 111 8.77 2.27 5.47
N ASN A 112 9.64 1.89 4.53
CA ASN A 112 11.02 1.48 4.84
C ASN A 112 12.01 2.67 4.89
N ASP A 113 11.86 3.68 4.03
CA ASP A 113 12.73 4.87 4.01
C ASP A 113 12.23 5.96 4.98
N PHE A 114 11.99 5.60 6.24
CA PHE A 114 11.53 6.54 7.27
C PHE A 114 12.28 6.41 8.59
N GLY A 115 12.80 7.53 9.11
CA GLY A 115 13.51 7.60 10.39
C GLY A 115 14.41 8.83 10.58
N GLU A 116 14.67 9.58 9.51
CA GLU A 116 15.47 10.81 9.56
C GLU A 116 14.60 12.02 9.96
N ALA A 117 15.20 13.00 10.65
CA ALA A 117 14.47 14.12 11.28
C ALA A 117 13.72 15.03 10.28
N THR A 118 14.14 15.05 9.02
CA THR A 118 13.57 15.93 7.98
C THR A 118 12.47 15.25 7.16
N GLN A 119 12.29 13.94 7.33
CA GLN A 119 11.33 13.16 6.56
C GLN A 119 9.90 13.40 7.05
N LYS A 120 8.97 13.55 6.11
CA LYS A 120 7.54 13.62 6.39
C LYS A 120 6.81 12.72 5.42
N PHE A 121 5.70 12.14 5.89
CA PHE A 121 4.87 11.31 5.07
C PHE A 121 3.38 11.49 5.38
N GLY A 122 2.57 11.14 4.40
CA GLY A 122 1.14 10.89 4.52
C GLY A 122 0.75 9.79 3.55
N PHE A 123 -0.43 9.20 3.73
CA PHE A 123 -0.91 8.18 2.81
C PHE A 123 -2.43 8.24 2.70
N GLU A 124 -2.93 7.80 1.55
CA GLU A 124 -4.34 7.63 1.24
C GLU A 124 -4.53 6.22 0.70
N VAL A 125 -5.55 5.54 1.20
CA VAL A 125 -5.90 4.18 0.79
C VAL A 125 -7.19 4.28 -0.03
N GLY A 126 -7.12 3.79 -1.27
CA GLY A 126 -8.25 3.72 -2.18
C GLY A 126 -9.25 2.62 -1.79
N PRO A 127 -10.48 2.70 -2.34
CA PRO A 127 -11.47 1.64 -2.20
C PRO A 127 -11.02 0.34 -2.87
#